data_AF-A0A7K0LDI3-F1
#
_entry.id   AF-A0A7K0LDI3-F1
#
_cell.length_a   1.000
_cell.length_b   1.000
_cell.length_c   1.000
_cell.angle_alpha   90.00
_cell.angle_beta   90.00
_cell.angle_gamma   90.00
#
_symmetry.space_group_name_H-M   'P 1'
#
loop_
_entity.id
_entity.type
_entity.pdbx_description
1 polymer ?
#
loop_
_entity_poly.entity_id
_entity_poly.type
_entity_poly.pdbx_seq_one_letter_code
_entity_poly.pdbx_strand_id
1 'polypeptide(L)'
;VARSGSKVNVIPDHAEVLIDIRALPGESAEDVRAMIEDACGDLWSEIELTIRDDVATASPIDTPLWDSLARVSGRLCEGSALVPMMMVGGTDNRYFRRAGAVGYGFGLFSERLRFEDFASMFHGHDERVDQESLRLSTELWTALAHDFLT
;
A
#
# COMPACT_ATOMS: atom_id res chain seq x y z
N VAL A 1 -7.55 17.27 -3.05
CA VAL A 1 -7.54 18.74 -2.82
C VAL A 1 -8.42 19.37 -3.90
N ALA A 2 -9.23 20.38 -3.58
CA ALA A 2 -10.05 21.09 -4.58
C ALA A 2 -9.91 22.61 -4.39
N ARG A 3 -9.82 23.36 -5.49
CA ARG A 3 -9.66 24.83 -5.51
C ARG A 3 -10.50 25.44 -6.64
N SER A 4 -11.23 26.50 -6.35
CA SER A 4 -11.93 27.31 -7.36
C SER A 4 -12.29 28.68 -6.81
N GLY A 5 -12.18 29.71 -7.65
CA GLY A 5 -12.53 31.08 -7.30
C GLY A 5 -11.56 31.78 -6.36
N SER A 6 -11.71 33.10 -6.24
CA SER A 6 -10.89 33.94 -5.35
C SER A 6 -11.68 34.95 -4.53
N LYS A 7 -12.93 35.26 -4.92
CA LYS A 7 -13.80 36.23 -4.23
C LYS A 7 -15.25 35.72 -4.21
N VAL A 8 -15.97 36.04 -3.14
CA VAL A 8 -17.36 35.57 -2.92
C VAL A 8 -18.38 36.11 -3.94
N ASN A 9 -18.08 37.22 -4.60
CA ASN A 9 -18.97 37.90 -5.55
C ASN A 9 -18.51 37.79 -7.02
N VAL A 10 -17.63 36.84 -7.33
CA VAL A 10 -17.12 36.59 -8.68
C VAL A 10 -17.36 35.14 -9.03
N ILE A 11 -17.95 34.89 -10.21
CA ILE A 11 -18.10 33.53 -10.75
C ILE A 11 -16.72 33.06 -11.23
N PRO A 12 -16.21 31.90 -10.74
CA PRO A 12 -14.93 31.36 -11.18
C PRO A 12 -14.95 30.94 -12.66
N ASP A 13 -13.81 31.08 -13.34
CA ASP A 13 -13.60 30.62 -14.72
C ASP A 13 -13.07 29.18 -14.81
N HIS A 14 -12.48 28.64 -13.73
CA HIS A 14 -12.01 27.27 -13.65
C HIS A 14 -12.06 26.70 -12.22
N ALA A 15 -11.90 25.37 -12.14
CA ALA A 15 -11.68 24.64 -10.89
C ALA A 15 -10.56 23.61 -11.08
N GLU A 16 -9.73 23.44 -10.07
CA GLU A 16 -8.69 22.41 -10.03
C GLU A 16 -9.03 21.38 -8.95
N VAL A 17 -8.96 20.10 -9.30
CA VAL A 17 -9.12 18.99 -8.36
C VAL A 17 -7.92 18.06 -8.49
N LEU A 18 -7.22 17.87 -7.37
CA LEU A 18 -6.17 16.87 -7.24
C LEU A 18 -6.76 15.64 -6.56
N ILE A 19 -6.73 14.52 -7.28
CA ILE A 19 -7.24 13.22 -6.85
C ILE A 19 -6.06 12.25 -6.81
N ASP A 20 -6.00 11.45 -5.75
CA ASP A 20 -5.04 10.37 -5.57
C ASP A 20 -5.81 9.04 -5.66
N ILE A 21 -5.49 8.24 -6.67
CA ILE A 21 -6.21 7.00 -6.99
C ILE A 21 -5.29 5.81 -6.71
N ARG A 22 -5.83 4.82 -5.99
CA ARG A 22 -5.14 3.56 -5.69
C ARG A 22 -5.65 2.47 -6.63
N ALA A 23 -5.01 2.36 -7.80
CA ALA A 23 -5.31 1.30 -8.76
C ALA A 23 -4.85 -0.07 -8.24
N LEU A 24 -5.60 -1.12 -8.58
CA LEU A 24 -5.25 -2.50 -8.28
C LEU A 24 -4.29 -3.07 -9.33
N PRO A 25 -3.50 -4.11 -8.99
CA PRO A 25 -2.73 -4.86 -9.99
C PRO A 25 -3.64 -5.36 -11.12
N GLY A 26 -3.29 -5.00 -12.35
CA GLY A 26 -4.07 -5.33 -13.56
C GLY A 26 -4.95 -4.19 -14.07
N GLU A 27 -5.15 -3.12 -13.29
CA GLU A 27 -5.80 -1.90 -13.77
C GLU A 27 -4.77 -0.94 -14.37
N SER A 28 -5.06 -0.44 -15.56
CA SER A 28 -4.23 0.51 -16.29
C SER A 28 -4.62 1.97 -16.01
N ALA A 29 -3.75 2.90 -16.39
CA ALA A 29 -4.06 4.33 -16.35
C ALA A 29 -5.26 4.67 -17.26
N GLU A 30 -5.42 3.92 -18.36
CA GLU A 30 -6.55 4.02 -19.28
C GLU A 30 -7.86 3.56 -18.65
N ASP A 31 -7.85 2.48 -17.85
CA ASP A 31 -9.04 2.03 -17.11
C ASP A 31 -9.49 3.09 -16.11
N VAL A 32 -8.53 3.66 -15.37
CA VAL A 32 -8.80 4.77 -14.43
C VAL A 32 -9.33 6.01 -15.17
N ARG A 33 -8.73 6.36 -16.32
CA ARG A 33 -9.20 7.45 -17.17
C ARG A 33 -10.65 7.23 -17.60
N ALA A 34 -10.99 6.01 -18.03
CA ALA A 34 -12.35 5.66 -18.44
C ALA A 34 -13.35 5.78 -17.29
N MET A 35 -12.96 5.39 -16.06
CA MET A 35 -13.80 5.58 -14.87
C MET A 35 -14.03 7.07 -14.55
N ILE A 36 -13.00 7.92 -14.70
CA ILE A 36 -13.16 9.37 -14.50
C ILE A 36 -14.07 9.96 -15.59
N GLU A 37 -13.86 9.57 -16.85
CA GLU A 37 -14.68 9.99 -17.98
C GLU A 37 -16.16 9.67 -17.76
N ASP A 38 -16.47 8.43 -17.35
CA ASP A 38 -17.83 8.00 -17.00
C ASP A 38 -18.41 8.81 -15.83
N ALA A 39 -17.63 9.00 -14.75
CA ALA A 39 -18.06 9.73 -13.57
C ALA A 39 -18.34 11.22 -13.84
N CYS A 40 -17.64 11.83 -14.79
CA CYS A 40 -17.81 13.23 -15.16
C CYS A 40 -18.96 13.46 -16.16
N GLY A 41 -19.36 12.43 -16.91
CA GLY A 41 -20.47 12.49 -17.86
C GLY A 41 -20.32 13.65 -18.85
N ASP A 42 -21.38 14.45 -19.00
CA ASP A 42 -21.43 15.56 -19.96
C ASP A 42 -20.35 16.64 -19.74
N LEU A 43 -19.72 16.69 -18.56
CA LEU A 43 -18.65 17.66 -18.27
C LEU A 43 -17.29 17.21 -18.80
N TRP A 44 -17.14 15.97 -19.23
CA TRP A 44 -15.85 15.42 -19.63
C TRP A 44 -15.17 16.23 -20.74
N SER A 45 -15.94 16.77 -21.69
CA SER A 45 -15.42 17.59 -22.78
C SER A 45 -14.73 18.88 -22.31
N GLU A 46 -15.02 19.33 -21.09
CA GLU A 46 -14.50 20.55 -20.49
C GLU A 46 -13.29 20.28 -19.56
N ILE A 47 -12.88 19.02 -19.38
CA ILE A 47 -11.85 18.63 -18.41
C ILE A 47 -10.49 18.49 -19.09
N GLU A 48 -9.50 19.23 -18.59
CA GLU A 48 -8.09 18.97 -18.84
C GLU A 48 -7.56 18.00 -17.78
N LEU A 49 -7.22 16.76 -18.19
CA LEU A 49 -6.74 15.72 -17.29
C LEU A 49 -5.23 15.49 -17.46
N THR A 50 -4.50 15.57 -16.35
CA THR A 50 -3.10 15.11 -16.26
C THR A 50 -3.02 13.94 -15.29
N ILE A 51 -2.56 12.78 -15.78
CA ILE A 51 -2.35 11.58 -14.96
C ILE A 51 -0.85 11.38 -14.73
N ARG A 52 -0.47 11.13 -13.47
CA ARG A 52 0.81 10.51 -13.13
C ARG A 52 0.52 9.11 -12.64
N ASP A 53 0.93 8.13 -13.44
CA ASP A 53 0.73 6.71 -13.13
C ASP A 53 2.00 6.06 -12.56
N ASP A 54 1.78 5.06 -11.72
CA ASP A 54 2.80 4.13 -11.24
C ASP A 54 2.18 2.75 -11.03
N VAL A 55 2.39 1.88 -12.04
CA VAL A 55 1.75 0.56 -12.14
C VAL A 55 1.80 -0.23 -10.83
N ALA A 56 0.62 -0.60 -10.33
CA ALA A 56 0.47 -1.44 -9.14
C ALA A 56 1.13 -2.81 -9.34
N THR A 57 1.72 -3.35 -8.27
CA THR A 57 2.44 -4.63 -8.31
C THR A 57 2.01 -5.51 -7.14
N ALA A 58 2.00 -6.82 -7.36
CA ALA A 58 1.80 -7.82 -6.32
C ALA A 58 2.81 -8.95 -6.49
N SER A 59 3.06 -9.67 -5.39
CA SER A 59 3.79 -10.93 -5.42
C SER A 59 2.78 -12.08 -5.40
N PRO A 60 3.05 -13.22 -6.07
CA PRO A 60 2.29 -14.46 -5.86
C PRO A 60 2.42 -14.91 -4.40
N ILE A 61 1.56 -15.82 -3.91
CA ILE A 61 1.63 -16.36 -2.54
C ILE A 61 2.06 -17.83 -2.51
N ASP A 62 2.03 -18.51 -3.64
CA ASP A 62 2.53 -19.87 -3.84
C ASP A 62 4.05 -19.83 -4.11
N THR A 63 4.81 -19.40 -3.09
CA THR A 63 6.26 -19.22 -3.22
C THR A 63 7.03 -19.83 -2.05
N PRO A 64 8.28 -20.26 -2.27
CA PRO A 64 9.14 -20.74 -1.18
C PRO A 64 9.31 -19.73 -0.04
N LEU A 65 9.31 -18.42 -0.34
CA LEU A 65 9.43 -17.37 0.68
C LEU A 65 8.16 -17.26 1.53
N TRP A 66 6.98 -17.40 0.91
CA TRP A 66 5.71 -17.43 1.63
C TRP A 66 5.61 -18.65 2.55
N ASP A 67 6.02 -19.83 2.06
CA ASP A 67 6.04 -21.06 2.85
C ASP A 67 6.97 -20.94 4.07
N SER A 68 8.14 -20.30 3.89
CA SER A 68 9.09 -20.06 4.97
C SER A 68 8.54 -19.07 5.99
N LEU A 69 7.92 -17.97 5.53
CA LEU A 69 7.21 -17.03 6.41
C LEU A 69 6.16 -17.74 7.25
N ALA A 70 5.34 -18.61 6.66
CA ALA A 70 4.29 -19.34 7.36
C ALA A 70 4.85 -20.27 8.45
N ARG A 71 5.93 -21.01 8.14
CA ARG A 71 6.60 -21.88 9.11
C ARG A 71 7.18 -21.07 10.27
N VAL A 72 7.90 -20.00 9.96
CA VAL A 72 8.60 -19.19 10.98
C VAL A 72 7.59 -18.46 11.86
N SER A 73 6.58 -17.82 11.27
CA SER A 73 5.55 -17.11 12.02
C SER A 73 4.74 -18.06 12.90
N GLY A 74 4.40 -19.26 12.40
CA GLY A 74 3.69 -20.27 13.18
C GLY A 74 4.48 -20.80 14.38
N ARG A 75 5.82 -20.82 14.31
CA ARG A 75 6.69 -21.18 15.45
C ARG A 75 6.76 -20.07 16.50
N LEU A 76 6.77 -18.81 16.06
CA LEU A 76 6.89 -17.64 16.96
C LEU A 76 5.53 -17.22 17.54
N CYS A 77 4.44 -17.49 16.83
CA CYS A 77 3.07 -17.16 17.21
C CYS A 77 2.18 -18.38 16.90
N GLU A 78 1.97 -19.22 17.91
CA GLU A 78 1.19 -20.45 17.78
C GLU A 78 -0.25 -20.14 17.37
N GLY A 79 -0.78 -20.91 16.40
CA GLY A 79 -2.14 -20.71 15.88
C GLY A 79 -2.28 -19.53 14.90
N SER A 80 -1.19 -18.83 14.57
CA SER A 80 -1.22 -17.78 13.53
C SER A 80 -1.33 -18.34 12.11
N ALA A 81 -1.85 -17.52 11.20
CA ALA A 81 -1.93 -17.81 9.78
C ALA A 81 -1.53 -16.56 8.96
N LEU A 82 -0.91 -16.78 7.81
CA LEU A 82 -0.64 -15.70 6.86
C LEU A 82 -1.92 -15.31 6.13
N VAL A 83 -2.17 -14.00 6.06
CA VAL A 83 -3.29 -13.43 5.29
C VAL A 83 -2.71 -12.49 4.23
N PRO A 84 -2.95 -12.73 2.94
CA PRO A 84 -2.50 -11.80 1.90
C PRO A 84 -3.24 -10.48 2.02
N MET A 85 -2.48 -9.39 2.04
CA MET A 85 -3.00 -8.03 2.14
C MET A 85 -2.30 -7.14 1.11
N MET A 86 -3.07 -6.27 0.47
CA MET A 86 -2.55 -5.12 -0.28
C MET A 86 -2.61 -3.87 0.59
N MET A 87 -1.50 -3.14 0.65
CA MET A 87 -1.41 -1.86 1.34
C MET A 87 -1.60 -0.73 0.34
N VAL A 88 -2.27 0.35 0.75
CA VAL A 88 -2.49 1.55 -0.07
C VAL A 88 -1.22 2.39 -0.26
N GLY A 89 -0.21 2.19 0.58
CA GLY A 89 1.08 2.88 0.52
C GLY A 89 2.03 2.27 -0.51
N GLY A 90 2.93 3.09 -1.03
CA GLY A 90 4.01 2.64 -1.90
C GLY A 90 5.19 2.06 -1.10
N THR A 91 5.80 1.00 -1.63
CA THR A 91 7.07 0.45 -1.11
C THR A 91 8.03 0.20 -2.28
N ASP A 92 9.34 0.18 -2.00
CA ASP A 92 10.36 -0.10 -3.02
C ASP A 92 10.26 -1.52 -3.60
N ASN A 93 9.45 -2.37 -2.97
CA ASN A 93 9.12 -3.71 -3.46
C ASN A 93 8.57 -3.70 -4.88
N ARG A 94 7.93 -2.60 -5.32
CA ARG A 94 7.49 -2.44 -6.72
C ARG A 94 8.65 -2.51 -7.72
N TYR A 95 9.82 -1.97 -7.38
CA TYR A 95 10.99 -2.01 -8.25
C TYR A 95 11.59 -3.41 -8.31
N PHE A 96 11.68 -4.08 -7.15
CA PHE A 96 12.16 -5.46 -7.06
C PHE A 96 11.25 -6.43 -7.82
N ARG A 97 9.93 -6.28 -7.71
CA ARG A 97 8.95 -7.08 -8.46
C ARG A 97 9.04 -6.86 -9.97
N ARG A 98 9.25 -5.62 -10.42
CA ARG A 98 9.50 -5.31 -11.84
C ARG A 98 10.79 -5.95 -12.36
N ALA A 99 11.76 -6.19 -11.49
CA ALA A 99 12.98 -6.93 -11.80
C ALA A 99 12.82 -8.47 -11.68
N GLY A 100 11.62 -8.97 -11.38
CA GLY A 100 11.31 -10.40 -11.28
C GLY A 100 11.48 -11.00 -9.88
N ALA A 101 11.76 -10.20 -8.85
CA ALA A 101 11.88 -10.70 -7.48
C ALA A 101 10.51 -10.84 -6.79
N VAL A 102 10.42 -11.82 -5.89
CA VAL A 102 9.29 -11.98 -4.96
C VAL A 102 9.59 -11.23 -3.67
N GLY A 103 8.64 -10.44 -3.18
CA GLY A 103 8.78 -9.77 -1.89
C GLY A 103 7.45 -9.42 -1.23
N TYR A 104 7.45 -9.37 0.10
CA TYR A 104 6.29 -9.03 0.93
C TYR A 104 6.68 -8.00 1.98
N GLY A 105 5.78 -7.06 2.28
CA GLY A 105 5.90 -6.27 3.51
C GLY A 105 5.40 -7.14 4.66
N PHE A 106 6.23 -7.35 5.68
CA PHE A 106 5.91 -8.26 6.77
C PHE A 106 6.55 -7.79 8.08
N GLY A 107 6.03 -8.23 9.21
CA GLY A 107 6.55 -7.92 10.53
C GLY A 107 5.72 -8.61 11.59
N LEU A 108 6.32 -8.93 12.73
CA LEU A 108 5.62 -9.49 13.89
C LEU A 108 5.60 -8.45 15.00
N PHE A 109 4.40 -8.08 15.43
CA PHE A 109 4.17 -7.00 16.39
C PHE A 109 3.52 -7.55 17.66
N SER A 110 3.73 -6.87 18.78
CA SER A 110 3.10 -7.24 20.05
C SER A 110 1.59 -7.00 19.99
N GLU A 111 0.82 -7.78 20.76
CA GLU A 111 -0.65 -7.65 20.83
C GLU A 111 -1.12 -6.28 21.38
N ARG A 112 -0.21 -5.50 21.96
CA ARG A 112 -0.49 -4.14 22.44
C ARG A 112 -0.63 -3.14 21.30
N LEU A 113 -0.06 -3.44 20.13
CA LEU A 113 -0.17 -2.60 18.95
C LEU A 113 -1.33 -3.06 18.10
N ARG A 114 -2.46 -2.36 18.19
CA ARG A 114 -3.63 -2.63 17.35
C ARG A 114 -3.33 -2.25 15.91
N PHE A 115 -3.91 -2.99 14.96
CA PHE A 115 -3.72 -2.73 13.54
C PHE A 115 -4.13 -1.31 13.11
N GLU A 116 -5.22 -0.78 13.69
CA GLU A 116 -5.67 0.59 13.44
C GLU A 116 -4.65 1.64 13.90
N ASP A 117 -4.05 1.44 15.08
CA ASP A 117 -3.04 2.34 15.61
C ASP A 117 -1.81 2.31 14.71
N PHE A 118 -1.34 1.10 14.35
CA PHE A 118 -0.23 0.91 13.42
C PHE A 118 -0.45 1.64 12.09
N ALA A 119 -1.62 1.45 11.47
CA ALA A 119 -1.96 2.10 10.20
C ALA A 119 -2.04 3.62 10.31
N SER A 120 -2.53 4.16 11.42
CA SER A 120 -2.67 5.61 11.62
C SER A 120 -1.35 6.33 11.90
N MET A 121 -0.33 5.61 12.37
CA MET A 121 0.95 6.20 12.76
C MET A 121 1.89 6.49 11.60
N PHE A 122 1.68 5.95 10.39
CA PHE A 122 2.53 6.23 9.24
C PHE A 122 2.56 7.73 8.93
N HIS A 123 3.73 8.37 9.12
CA HIS A 123 3.91 9.82 8.98
C HIS A 123 3.01 10.66 9.90
N GLY A 124 2.51 10.04 10.97
CA GLY A 124 1.63 10.66 11.96
C GLY A 124 2.40 11.35 13.09
N HIS A 125 1.66 12.06 13.93
CA HIS A 125 2.23 12.58 15.17
C HIS A 125 2.52 11.43 16.15
N ASP A 126 3.67 11.50 16.81
CA ASP A 126 4.11 10.51 17.80
C ASP A 126 4.18 9.07 17.25
N GLU A 127 4.64 8.95 15.98
CA GLU A 127 4.95 7.67 15.35
C GLU A 127 5.96 6.89 16.21
N ARG A 128 5.58 5.68 16.64
CA ARG A 128 6.36 4.86 17.56
C ARG A 128 6.03 3.38 17.41
N VAL A 129 6.88 2.56 18.01
CA VAL A 129 6.68 1.11 18.13
C VAL A 129 7.21 0.68 19.50
N ASP A 130 6.58 -0.33 20.10
CA ASP A 130 7.02 -0.84 21.39
C ASP A 130 8.22 -1.79 21.25
N GLN A 131 9.02 -1.91 22.32
CA GLN A 131 10.26 -2.72 22.29
C GLN A 131 10.00 -4.20 22.03
N GLU A 132 8.83 -4.72 22.41
CA GLU A 132 8.49 -6.12 22.18
C GLU A 132 8.22 -6.36 20.69
N SER A 133 7.52 -5.45 20.01
CA SER A 133 7.38 -5.50 18.55
C SER A 133 8.72 -5.46 17.81
N LEU A 134 9.67 -4.63 18.27
CA LEU A 134 11.03 -4.61 17.71
C LEU A 134 11.75 -5.94 17.89
N ARG A 135 11.66 -6.55 19.09
CA ARG A 135 12.23 -7.86 19.40
C ARG A 135 11.62 -8.95 18.51
N LEU A 136 10.29 -9.04 18.47
CA LEU A 136 9.54 -10.03 17.69
C LEU A 136 9.85 -9.95 16.20
N SER A 137 9.85 -8.75 15.61
CA SER A 137 10.21 -8.58 14.21
C SER A 137 11.67 -8.94 13.92
N THR A 138 12.60 -8.62 14.83
CA THR A 138 14.02 -9.00 14.69
C THR A 138 14.20 -10.52 14.71
N GLU A 139 13.56 -11.20 15.66
CA GLU A 139 13.59 -12.67 15.76
C GLU A 139 12.98 -13.33 14.53
N LEU A 140 11.84 -12.82 14.06
CA LEU A 140 11.20 -13.26 12.82
C LEU A 140 12.18 -13.16 11.64
N TRP A 141 12.78 -12.00 11.40
CA TRP A 141 13.65 -11.81 10.23
C TRP A 141 14.91 -12.67 10.29
N THR A 142 15.49 -12.83 11.48
CA THR A 142 16.65 -13.70 11.68
C THR A 142 16.28 -15.16 11.40
N ALA A 143 15.17 -15.63 11.97
CA ALA A 143 14.69 -16.99 11.77
C ALA A 143 14.28 -17.26 10.32
N LEU A 144 13.68 -16.28 9.63
CA LEU A 144 13.32 -16.37 8.23
C LEU A 144 14.55 -16.50 7.33
N ALA A 145 15.58 -15.69 7.57
CA ALA A 145 16.82 -15.76 6.81
C ALA A 145 17.47 -17.14 6.94
N HIS A 146 17.48 -17.72 8.14
CA HIS A 146 17.95 -19.10 8.33
C HIS A 146 17.06 -20.12 7.62
N ASP A 147 15.75 -20.14 7.89
CA ASP A 147 14.80 -21.12 7.31
C ASP A 147 14.74 -21.08 5.78
N PHE A 148 14.96 -19.90 5.17
CA PHE A 148 14.87 -19.72 3.73
C PHE A 148 16.18 -19.99 2.98
N LEU A 149 17.34 -19.71 3.60
CA LEU A 149 18.64 -19.79 2.94
C LEU A 149 19.41 -21.08 3.23
N THR A 150 18.99 -21.87 4.24
CA THR A 150 19.63 -23.13 4.63
C THR A 150 18.70 -24.31 4.43
#